data_AF-W7DT35-F1
#
_entry.id   AF-W7DT35-F1
#
_cell.length_a   1.000
_cell.length_b   1.000
_cell.length_c   1.000
_cell.angle_alpha   90.00
_cell.angle_beta   90.00
_cell.angle_gamma   90.00
#
_symmetry.space_group_name_H-M   'P 1'
#
loop_
_entity.id
_entity.type
_entity.pdbx_description
1 polymer ?
#
loop_
_entity_poly.entity_id
_entity_poly.type
_entity_poly.pdbx_seq_one_letter_code
_entity_poly.pdbx_strand_id
1 'polypeptide(L)'
;MGEITTANALLEVTNVRNSVGNGTTKPHYGVIDEKLCVIKGINNPEKHLVLFNEYFGYSLAKILGLNTPDFGFALISHKTLFDDERKKKYFIPGCLCFFTTYIEKTVLLRGVKQLSGAEESDLLGILLFDLLICNIDRNPGNLLLRKPKNQNLTMYPIDYTHAFELQAIWDQGQLSRYVKEPREEIDLERIHTQRIHQDIKEAKTFRAENIEGCISYF
;
A
#
# COMPACT_ATOMS: atom_id res chain seq x y z
N MET A 1 18.46 31.62 14.81
CA MET A 1 17.32 31.96 13.94
C MET A 1 17.41 31.04 12.73
N GLY A 2 16.68 29.93 12.75
CA GLY A 2 16.68 28.95 11.66
C GLY A 2 15.78 29.45 10.54
N GLU A 3 16.31 29.50 9.34
CA GLU A 3 15.58 29.86 8.13
C GLU A 3 14.41 28.89 7.94
N ILE A 4 13.21 29.45 7.78
CA ILE A 4 12.04 28.73 7.30
C ILE A 4 12.33 28.41 5.84
N THR A 5 12.80 27.19 5.59
CA THR A 5 12.89 26.62 4.25
C THR A 5 11.57 26.82 3.52
N THR A 6 11.65 27.44 2.34
CA THR A 6 10.57 27.63 1.37
C THR A 6 9.60 26.45 1.38
N ALA A 7 8.32 26.73 1.62
CA ALA A 7 7.26 25.74 1.51
C ALA A 7 7.33 25.11 0.11
N ASN A 8 7.75 23.85 0.04
CA ASN A 8 7.62 23.07 -1.19
C ASN A 8 6.15 23.13 -1.57
N ALA A 9 5.86 23.61 -2.79
CA ALA A 9 4.51 23.62 -3.30
C ALA A 9 3.95 22.20 -3.23
N LEU A 10 2.77 22.06 -2.64
CA LEU A 10 2.09 20.78 -2.54
C LEU A 10 1.80 20.26 -3.95
N LEU A 11 2.06 18.97 -4.21
CA LEU A 11 1.70 18.33 -5.46
C LEU A 11 0.19 18.50 -5.73
N GLU A 12 -0.18 18.72 -6.99
CA GLU A 12 -1.57 18.96 -7.39
C GLU A 12 -2.03 17.91 -8.41
N VAL A 13 -3.26 17.40 -8.22
CA VAL A 13 -3.89 16.52 -9.22
C VAL A 13 -4.45 17.39 -10.34
N THR A 14 -3.91 17.20 -11.55
CA THR A 14 -4.36 17.95 -12.74
C THR A 14 -5.63 17.36 -13.35
N ASN A 15 -5.77 16.03 -13.35
CA ASN A 15 -6.96 15.35 -13.85
C ASN A 15 -7.27 14.05 -13.07
N VAL A 16 -8.52 13.88 -12.66
CA VAL A 16 -9.10 12.63 -12.14
C VAL A 16 -9.77 11.86 -13.28
N ARG A 17 -9.19 10.71 -13.59
CA ARG A 17 -9.60 9.82 -14.68
C ARG A 17 -10.47 8.66 -14.19
N ASN A 18 -10.55 7.58 -14.95
CA ASN A 18 -11.41 6.43 -14.70
C ASN A 18 -11.07 5.69 -13.40
N SER A 19 -12.03 4.95 -12.87
CA SER A 19 -11.85 4.13 -11.67
C SER A 19 -10.87 2.97 -11.93
N VAL A 20 -10.17 2.54 -10.87
CA VAL A 20 -9.22 1.42 -10.90
C VAL A 20 -9.88 0.21 -10.26
N GLY A 21 -10.10 -0.85 -11.06
CA GLY A 21 -10.66 -2.10 -10.56
C GLY A 21 -11.99 -1.92 -9.80
N ASN A 22 -12.22 -2.79 -8.81
CA ASN A 22 -13.47 -2.85 -8.03
C ASN A 22 -13.27 -2.59 -6.53
N GLY A 23 -12.13 -1.99 -6.12
CA GLY A 23 -11.79 -1.79 -4.72
C GLY A 23 -12.83 -0.99 -3.93
N THR A 24 -12.97 -1.29 -2.64
CA THR A 24 -13.98 -0.69 -1.75
C THR A 24 -13.78 0.82 -1.60
N THR A 25 -12.52 1.27 -1.49
CA THR A 25 -12.13 2.68 -1.42
C THR A 25 -12.33 3.46 -2.73
N LYS A 26 -12.85 2.81 -3.78
CA LYS A 26 -13.08 3.40 -5.11
C LYS A 26 -11.85 4.19 -5.61
N PRO A 27 -10.69 3.53 -5.77
CA PRO A 27 -9.52 4.20 -6.32
C PRO A 27 -9.76 4.64 -7.77
N HIS A 28 -9.08 5.71 -8.18
CA HIS A 28 -9.14 6.27 -9.52
C HIS A 28 -7.75 6.46 -10.09
N TYR A 29 -7.64 6.47 -11.42
CA TYR A 29 -6.46 7.00 -12.07
C TYR A 29 -6.44 8.52 -11.92
N GLY A 30 -5.27 9.09 -11.64
CA GLY A 30 -5.05 10.53 -11.56
C GLY A 30 -3.81 10.93 -12.37
N VAL A 31 -3.69 12.21 -12.69
CA VAL A 31 -2.48 12.78 -13.28
C VAL A 31 -1.88 13.80 -12.31
N ILE A 32 -0.63 13.58 -11.91
CA ILE A 32 0.15 14.46 -11.03
C ILE A 32 1.51 14.65 -11.71
N ASP A 33 1.93 15.89 -11.96
CA ASP A 33 3.18 16.21 -12.67
C ASP A 33 3.39 15.37 -13.94
N GLU A 34 2.36 15.33 -14.80
CA GLU A 34 2.32 14.56 -16.06
C GLU A 34 2.45 13.03 -15.91
N LYS A 35 2.57 12.51 -14.69
CA LYS A 35 2.63 11.07 -14.39
C LYS A 35 1.26 10.52 -14.09
N LEU A 36 1.02 9.29 -14.56
CA LEU A 36 -0.16 8.54 -14.17
C LEU A 36 0.01 8.01 -12.74
N CYS A 37 -1.01 8.21 -11.92
CA CYS A 37 -1.07 7.80 -10.53
C CYS A 37 -2.36 7.02 -10.25
N VAL A 38 -2.37 6.27 -9.15
CA VAL A 38 -3.59 5.76 -8.52
C VAL A 38 -3.89 6.65 -7.32
N ILE A 39 -5.09 7.20 -7.24
CA ILE A 39 -5.49 8.15 -6.20
C ILE A 39 -6.73 7.65 -5.43
N LYS A 40 -6.77 7.94 -4.13
CA LYS A 40 -7.90 7.66 -3.23
C LYS A 40 -8.33 8.96 -2.55
N GLY A 41 -9.59 9.34 -2.75
CA GLY A 41 -10.16 10.59 -2.24
C GLY A 41 -10.50 10.54 -0.76
N ILE A 42 -10.54 11.71 -0.11
CA ILE A 42 -10.84 11.83 1.33
C ILE A 42 -12.25 11.34 1.71
N ASN A 43 -13.21 11.41 0.76
CA ASN A 43 -14.58 10.97 0.95
C ASN A 43 -14.84 9.60 0.30
N ASN A 44 -13.82 8.74 0.28
CA ASN A 44 -13.98 7.35 -0.17
C ASN A 44 -14.94 6.58 0.77
N PRO A 45 -15.51 5.44 0.34
CA PRO A 45 -16.49 4.70 1.15
C PRO A 45 -16.01 4.22 2.52
N GLU A 46 -14.70 4.04 2.72
CA GLU A 46 -14.09 3.67 4.00
C GLU A 46 -13.58 4.88 4.80
N LYS A 47 -13.94 6.10 4.36
CA LYS A 47 -13.64 7.38 5.01
C LYS A 47 -12.14 7.72 5.00
N HIS A 48 -11.76 8.83 5.61
CA HIS A 48 -10.42 9.40 5.45
C HIS A 48 -9.32 8.64 6.22
N LEU A 49 -9.66 7.89 7.28
CA LEU A 49 -8.65 7.21 8.10
C LEU A 49 -7.87 6.15 7.32
N VAL A 50 -8.50 5.47 6.36
CA VAL A 50 -7.77 4.51 5.52
C VAL A 50 -6.70 5.16 4.65
N LEU A 51 -6.79 6.48 4.37
CA LEU A 51 -5.70 7.18 3.68
C LEU A 51 -4.46 7.33 4.56
N PHE A 52 -4.65 7.41 5.89
CA PHE A 52 -3.55 7.35 6.84
C PHE A 52 -2.95 5.95 6.88
N ASN A 53 -3.78 4.90 6.88
CA ASN A 53 -3.31 3.51 6.81
C ASN A 53 -2.44 3.27 5.57
N GLU A 54 -2.87 3.78 4.42
CA GLU A 54 -2.08 3.74 3.18
C GLU A 54 -0.73 4.43 3.34
N TYR A 55 -0.74 5.69 3.79
CA TYR A 55 0.50 6.44 3.97
C TYR A 55 1.45 5.77 4.97
N PHE A 56 0.93 5.30 6.09
CA PHE A 56 1.70 4.58 7.10
C PHE A 56 2.29 3.28 6.53
N GLY A 57 1.46 2.46 5.88
CA GLY A 57 1.87 1.18 5.29
C GLY A 57 2.97 1.36 4.25
N TYR A 58 2.80 2.28 3.30
CA TYR A 58 3.84 2.57 2.31
C TYR A 58 5.11 3.17 2.94
N SER A 59 4.97 4.04 3.94
CA SER A 59 6.11 4.64 4.64
C SER A 59 6.95 3.58 5.35
N LEU A 60 6.31 2.69 6.10
CA LEU A 60 7.00 1.63 6.83
C LEU A 60 7.58 0.59 5.86
N ALA A 61 6.83 0.18 4.84
CA ALA A 61 7.33 -0.72 3.80
C ALA A 61 8.61 -0.18 3.15
N LYS A 62 8.65 1.12 2.82
CA LYS A 62 9.83 1.78 2.25
C LYS A 62 11.02 1.80 3.22
N ILE A 63 10.78 2.05 4.51
CA ILE A 63 11.83 2.03 5.55
C ILE A 63 12.45 0.63 5.66
N LEU A 64 11.61 -0.40 5.59
CA LEU A 64 12.02 -1.81 5.70
C LEU A 64 12.52 -2.41 4.37
N GLY A 65 12.70 -1.58 3.34
CA GLY A 65 13.30 -1.99 2.06
C GLY A 65 12.38 -2.76 1.12
N LEU A 66 11.07 -2.82 1.38
CA LEU A 66 10.12 -3.40 0.43
C LEU A 66 9.96 -2.46 -0.78
N ASN A 67 9.77 -3.05 -1.96
CA ASN A 67 9.53 -2.27 -3.17
C ASN A 67 8.18 -1.53 -3.06
N THR A 68 8.22 -0.22 -3.24
CA THR A 68 7.04 0.65 -3.21
C THR A 68 7.03 1.57 -4.45
N PRO A 69 5.87 1.87 -5.04
CA PRO A 69 5.75 3.02 -5.94
C PRO A 69 6.05 4.32 -5.16
N ASP A 70 6.35 5.42 -5.85
CA ASP A 70 6.34 6.72 -5.19
C ASP A 70 4.92 7.00 -4.68
N PHE A 71 4.80 7.54 -3.46
CA PHE A 71 3.52 7.75 -2.80
C PHE A 71 3.50 9.03 -1.99
N GLY A 72 2.31 9.48 -1.62
CA GLY A 72 2.14 10.64 -0.75
C GLY A 72 0.73 11.21 -0.83
N PHE A 73 0.64 12.52 -0.56
CA PHE A 73 -0.60 13.27 -0.67
C PHE A 73 -0.48 14.35 -1.75
N ALA A 74 -1.58 14.58 -2.46
CA ALA A 74 -1.71 15.65 -3.45
C ALA A 74 -3.01 16.42 -3.24
N LEU A 75 -3.01 17.70 -3.62
CA LEU A 75 -4.17 18.58 -3.55
C LEU A 75 -5.15 18.27 -4.68
N ILE A 76 -6.42 18.13 -4.34
CA ILE A 76 -7.53 18.33 -5.28
C ILE A 76 -7.86 19.82 -5.23
N SER A 77 -7.65 20.56 -6.32
CA SER A 77 -7.95 21.99 -6.38
C SER A 77 -9.23 22.27 -7.17
N HIS A 78 -9.64 23.53 -7.20
CA HIS A 78 -10.74 23.97 -8.09
C HIS A 78 -10.38 23.89 -9.59
N LYS A 79 -9.09 23.72 -9.92
CA LYS A 79 -8.59 23.56 -11.30
C LYS A 79 -8.49 22.09 -11.72
N THR A 80 -8.58 21.15 -10.77
CA THR A 80 -8.54 19.71 -11.07
C THR A 80 -9.68 19.34 -12.02
N LEU A 81 -9.32 18.77 -13.16
CA LEU A 81 -10.28 18.28 -14.16
C LEU A 81 -10.80 16.90 -13.76
N PHE A 82 -11.99 16.55 -14.25
CA PHE A 82 -12.61 15.25 -14.04
C PHE A 82 -13.12 14.71 -15.38
N ASP A 83 -12.65 13.53 -15.79
CA ASP A 83 -13.19 12.86 -16.99
C ASP A 83 -14.68 12.48 -16.82
N ASP A 84 -15.14 12.37 -15.56
CA ASP A 84 -16.53 12.13 -15.21
C ASP A 84 -16.88 12.86 -13.91
N GLU A 85 -17.80 13.81 -14.01
CA GLU A 85 -18.26 14.67 -12.93
C GLU A 85 -18.81 13.88 -11.72
N ARG A 86 -19.33 12.67 -11.92
CA ARG A 86 -19.85 11.82 -10.82
C ARG A 86 -18.77 11.42 -9.82
N LYS A 87 -17.49 11.54 -10.18
CA LYS A 87 -16.34 11.23 -9.32
C LYS A 87 -16.10 12.30 -8.25
N LYS A 88 -16.58 13.53 -8.45
CA LYS A 88 -16.43 14.64 -7.47
C LYS A 88 -16.96 14.30 -6.08
N LYS A 89 -17.90 13.36 -5.95
CA LYS A 89 -18.36 12.89 -4.64
C LYS A 89 -17.26 12.31 -3.75
N TYR A 90 -16.16 11.82 -4.33
CA TYR A 90 -15.02 11.26 -3.58
C TYR A 90 -13.90 12.28 -3.34
N PHE A 91 -13.86 13.36 -4.14
CA PHE A 91 -12.75 14.32 -4.20
C PHE A 91 -13.27 15.73 -3.95
N ILE A 92 -12.96 16.29 -2.78
CA ILE A 92 -13.40 17.62 -2.36
C ILE A 92 -12.31 18.64 -2.72
N PRO A 93 -12.61 19.68 -3.52
CA PRO A 93 -11.66 20.77 -3.78
C PRO A 93 -11.17 21.43 -2.49
N GLY A 94 -9.87 21.69 -2.40
CA GLY A 94 -9.18 22.17 -1.20
C GLY A 94 -8.71 21.06 -0.26
N CYS A 95 -9.08 19.79 -0.49
CA CYS A 95 -8.66 18.66 0.33
C CYS A 95 -7.55 17.83 -0.33
N LEU A 96 -6.85 17.07 0.50
CA LEU A 96 -5.85 16.09 0.07
C LEU A 96 -6.49 14.80 -0.41
N CYS A 97 -5.88 14.17 -1.41
CA CYS A 97 -6.05 12.75 -1.71
C CYS A 97 -4.73 12.01 -1.51
N PHE A 98 -4.80 10.74 -1.16
CA PHE A 98 -3.62 9.87 -1.19
C PHE A 98 -3.33 9.44 -2.63
N PHE A 99 -2.06 9.31 -2.99
CA PHE A 99 -1.64 8.79 -4.29
C PHE A 99 -0.49 7.80 -4.20
N THR A 100 -0.43 6.93 -5.21
CA THR A 100 0.79 6.22 -5.63
C THR A 100 1.06 6.45 -7.10
N THR A 101 2.30 6.42 -7.55
CA THR A 101 2.61 6.37 -8.98
C THR A 101 2.18 5.04 -9.57
N TYR A 102 1.63 5.10 -10.79
CA TYR A 102 1.22 3.91 -11.50
C TYR A 102 2.46 3.15 -12.00
N ILE A 103 2.54 1.86 -11.69
CA ILE A 103 3.65 1.01 -12.13
C ILE A 103 3.24 0.32 -13.43
N GLU A 104 3.92 0.67 -14.52
CA GLU A 104 3.66 0.05 -15.81
C GLU A 104 4.12 -1.40 -15.90
N LYS A 105 3.49 -2.17 -16.81
CA LYS A 105 3.88 -3.54 -17.17
C LYS A 105 3.88 -4.50 -15.98
N THR A 106 2.99 -4.26 -15.03
CA THR A 106 2.71 -5.18 -13.93
C THR A 106 1.56 -6.13 -14.28
N VAL A 107 1.57 -7.29 -13.65
CA VAL A 107 0.43 -8.22 -13.63
C VAL A 107 0.07 -8.55 -12.19
N LEU A 108 -1.20 -8.90 -11.94
CA LEU A 108 -1.60 -9.43 -10.64
C LEU A 108 -1.08 -10.86 -10.46
N LEU A 109 -0.90 -11.27 -9.20
CA LEU A 109 -0.67 -12.66 -8.86
C LEU A 109 -1.90 -13.50 -9.22
N ARG A 110 -1.68 -14.63 -9.90
CA ARG A 110 -2.71 -15.61 -10.29
C ARG A 110 -2.41 -17.01 -9.75
N GLY A 111 -1.17 -17.28 -9.38
CA GLY A 111 -0.79 -18.50 -8.68
C GLY A 111 0.71 -18.62 -8.40
N VAL A 112 1.05 -19.57 -7.53
CA VAL A 112 2.38 -19.83 -6.96
C VAL A 112 3.54 -19.84 -7.97
N LYS A 113 3.34 -20.40 -9.18
CA LYS A 113 4.41 -20.47 -10.20
C LYS A 113 4.99 -19.11 -10.58
N GLN A 114 4.19 -18.04 -10.49
CA GLN A 114 4.67 -16.69 -10.78
C GLN A 114 5.69 -16.19 -9.75
N LEU A 115 5.69 -16.71 -8.52
CA LEU A 115 6.59 -16.33 -7.44
C LEU A 115 7.95 -17.06 -7.47
N SER A 116 8.07 -18.12 -8.27
CA SER A 116 9.30 -18.94 -8.34
C SER A 116 10.57 -18.15 -8.67
N GLY A 117 10.43 -17.05 -9.41
CA GLY A 117 11.53 -16.16 -9.78
C GLY A 117 11.77 -14.96 -8.86
N ALA A 118 11.10 -14.90 -7.70
CA ALA A 118 11.35 -13.89 -6.67
C ALA A 118 12.59 -14.23 -5.84
N GLU A 119 13.22 -13.22 -5.25
CA GLU A 119 14.19 -13.42 -4.18
C GLU A 119 13.49 -13.92 -2.91
N GLU A 120 14.17 -14.78 -2.15
CA GLU A 120 13.62 -15.31 -0.90
C GLU A 120 13.38 -14.20 0.13
N SER A 121 14.30 -13.22 0.21
CA SER A 121 14.17 -12.06 1.09
C SER A 121 12.94 -11.22 0.77
N ASP A 122 12.59 -11.07 -0.50
CA ASP A 122 11.41 -10.28 -0.89
C ASP A 122 10.10 -10.98 -0.47
N LEU A 123 10.06 -12.31 -0.62
CA LEU A 123 8.92 -13.13 -0.20
C LEU A 123 8.75 -13.11 1.32
N LEU A 124 9.84 -13.32 2.06
CA LEU A 124 9.85 -13.26 3.53
C LEU A 124 9.53 -11.86 4.03
N GLY A 125 10.06 -10.82 3.39
CA GLY A 125 9.80 -9.43 3.73
C GLY A 125 8.32 -9.08 3.66
N ILE A 126 7.60 -9.53 2.62
CA ILE A 126 6.14 -9.34 2.54
C ILE A 126 5.41 -10.04 3.69
N LEU A 127 5.76 -11.29 3.98
CA LEU A 127 5.13 -12.06 5.06
C LEU A 127 5.34 -11.42 6.43
N LEU A 128 6.59 -11.05 6.75
CA LEU A 128 6.94 -10.40 8.01
C LEU A 128 6.33 -9.00 8.11
N PHE A 129 6.24 -8.28 6.99
CA PHE A 129 5.62 -6.97 6.96
C PHE A 129 4.12 -7.04 7.24
N ASP A 130 3.38 -7.93 6.58
CA ASP A 130 1.95 -8.08 6.81
C ASP A 130 1.65 -8.57 8.25
N LEU A 131 2.54 -9.35 8.86
CA LEU A 131 2.50 -9.66 10.32
C LEU A 131 2.65 -8.38 11.16
N LEU A 132 3.69 -7.60 10.89
CA LEU A 132 4.02 -6.40 11.65
C LEU A 132 2.89 -5.36 11.64
N ILE A 133 2.27 -5.14 10.48
CA ILE A 133 1.18 -4.17 10.34
C ILE A 133 -0.21 -4.79 10.55
N CYS A 134 -0.28 -6.08 10.91
CA CYS A 134 -1.52 -6.84 11.09
C CYS A 134 -2.46 -6.76 9.87
N ASN A 135 -1.89 -6.81 8.66
CA ASN A 135 -2.66 -6.76 7.42
C ASN A 135 -3.29 -8.12 7.13
N ILE A 136 -4.61 -8.20 7.30
CA ILE A 136 -5.36 -9.45 7.03
C ILE A 136 -5.98 -9.50 5.63
N ASP A 137 -5.74 -8.47 4.80
CA ASP A 137 -6.31 -8.32 3.45
C ASP A 137 -5.22 -8.38 2.36
N ARG A 138 -4.06 -9.01 2.63
CA ARG A 138 -3.14 -9.34 1.55
C ARG A 138 -3.76 -10.45 0.70
N ASN A 139 -4.20 -10.06 -0.48
CA ASN A 139 -4.78 -10.95 -1.49
C ASN A 139 -4.05 -10.80 -2.84
N PRO A 140 -4.24 -11.71 -3.81
CA PRO A 140 -3.53 -11.65 -5.09
C PRO A 140 -3.75 -10.36 -5.91
N GLY A 141 -4.85 -9.63 -5.66
CA GLY A 141 -5.12 -8.31 -6.23
C GLY A 141 -4.26 -7.19 -5.63
N ASN A 142 -3.72 -7.41 -4.44
CA ASN A 142 -2.90 -6.46 -3.67
C ASN A 142 -1.38 -6.75 -3.80
N LEU A 143 -0.98 -7.54 -4.80
CA LEU A 143 0.43 -7.80 -5.12
C LEU A 143 0.66 -7.63 -6.63
N LEU A 144 1.38 -6.58 -7.00
CA LEU A 144 1.78 -6.35 -8.39
C LEU A 144 3.11 -7.04 -8.68
N LEU A 145 3.17 -7.76 -9.80
CA LEU A 145 4.34 -8.49 -10.25
C LEU A 145 4.88 -7.84 -11.52
N ARG A 146 6.18 -7.51 -11.54
CA ARG A 146 6.88 -6.99 -12.71
C ARG A 146 8.13 -7.82 -12.97
N LYS A 147 8.25 -8.37 -14.18
CA LYS A 147 9.45 -9.09 -14.61
C LYS A 147 10.04 -8.45 -15.87
N PRO A 148 10.94 -7.46 -15.73
CA PRO A 148 11.65 -6.90 -16.86
C PRO A 148 12.52 -7.98 -17.54
N LYS A 149 12.83 -7.77 -18.83
CA LYS A 149 13.71 -8.68 -19.57
C LYS A 149 15.08 -8.73 -18.88
N ASN A 150 15.57 -9.94 -18.60
CA ASN A 150 16.86 -10.20 -17.95
C ASN A 150 17.00 -9.64 -16.52
N GLN A 151 15.89 -9.43 -15.81
CA GLN A 151 15.90 -9.05 -14.39
C GLN A 151 15.07 -10.03 -13.56
N ASN A 152 15.34 -10.05 -12.25
CA ASN A 152 14.56 -10.85 -11.31
C ASN A 152 13.13 -10.31 -11.21
N LEU A 153 12.23 -11.14 -10.69
CA LEU A 153 10.86 -10.73 -10.45
C LEU A 153 10.85 -9.66 -9.35
N THR A 154 10.34 -8.48 -9.67
CA THR A 154 10.04 -7.44 -8.67
C THR A 154 8.58 -7.53 -8.26
N MET A 155 8.34 -7.45 -6.96
CA MET A 155 7.01 -7.54 -6.36
C MET A 155 6.71 -6.25 -5.62
N TYR A 156 5.55 -5.65 -5.86
CA TYR A 156 5.10 -4.44 -5.18
C TYR A 156 3.84 -4.77 -4.38
N PRO A 157 3.94 -4.99 -3.06
CA PRO A 157 2.77 -5.02 -2.20
C PRO A 157 2.11 -3.64 -2.21
N ILE A 158 0.81 -3.62 -2.47
CA ILE A 158 0.01 -2.40 -2.59
C ILE A 158 -1.24 -2.51 -1.73
N ASP A 159 -1.96 -1.40 -1.59
CA ASP A 159 -3.24 -1.31 -0.89
C ASP A 159 -3.13 -1.72 0.58
N TYR A 160 -2.69 -0.76 1.41
CA TYR A 160 -2.61 -0.91 2.86
C TYR A 160 -3.81 -0.29 3.57
N THR A 161 -4.96 -0.17 2.88
CA THR A 161 -6.24 0.33 3.45
C THR A 161 -6.54 -0.32 4.81
N HIS A 162 -6.23 -1.60 4.94
CA HIS A 162 -6.52 -2.44 6.09
C HIS A 162 -5.30 -2.69 7.00
N ALA A 163 -4.34 -1.74 7.06
CA ALA A 163 -3.31 -1.80 8.09
C ALA A 163 -3.91 -1.65 9.51
N PHE A 164 -3.18 -2.15 10.51
CA PHE A 164 -3.51 -2.21 11.94
C PHE A 164 -4.50 -3.30 12.33
N GLU A 165 -4.47 -3.69 13.61
CA GLU A 165 -5.32 -4.71 14.21
C GLU A 165 -6.82 -4.49 13.95
N LEU A 166 -7.27 -3.23 14.02
CA LEU A 166 -8.65 -2.82 13.77
C LEU A 166 -8.91 -2.41 12.31
N GLN A 167 -7.96 -2.64 11.41
CA GLN A 167 -8.11 -2.43 9.97
C GLN A 167 -8.55 -0.98 9.66
N ALA A 168 -9.75 -0.78 9.08
CA ALA A 168 -10.28 0.53 8.71
C ALA A 168 -11.10 1.25 9.81
N ILE A 169 -11.32 0.62 10.98
CA ILE A 169 -12.31 1.08 11.98
C ILE A 169 -11.71 1.56 13.30
N TRP A 170 -10.44 1.95 13.33
CA TRP A 170 -9.80 2.45 14.55
C TRP A 170 -10.08 3.94 14.81
N ASP A 171 -9.96 4.33 16.08
CA ASP A 171 -9.84 5.72 16.53
C ASP A 171 -8.59 5.93 17.41
N GLN A 172 -8.37 7.19 17.83
CA GLN A 172 -7.24 7.55 18.68
C GLN A 172 -7.23 6.80 20.03
N GLY A 173 -8.40 6.57 20.62
CA GLY A 173 -8.53 5.89 21.92
C GLY A 173 -8.13 4.42 21.82
N GLN A 174 -8.59 3.75 20.76
CA GLN A 174 -8.28 2.36 20.49
C GLN A 174 -6.78 2.16 20.19
N LEU A 175 -6.19 2.98 19.32
CA LEU A 175 -4.75 2.92 19.06
C LEU A 175 -3.93 3.17 20.33
N SER A 176 -4.33 4.16 21.15
CA SER A 176 -3.67 4.45 22.43
C SER A 176 -3.74 3.26 23.38
N ARG A 177 -4.80 2.46 23.34
CA ARG A 177 -4.92 1.25 24.15
C ARG A 177 -3.96 0.16 23.68
N TYR A 178 -3.83 -0.07 22.37
CA TYR A 178 -2.85 -1.05 21.86
C TYR A 178 -1.41 -0.70 22.21
N VAL A 179 -1.09 0.59 22.35
CA VAL A 179 0.24 1.03 22.80
C VAL A 179 0.43 0.78 24.30
N LYS A 180 -0.62 0.98 25.13
CA LYS A 180 -0.55 0.81 26.58
C LYS A 180 -0.64 -0.66 27.03
N GLU A 181 -1.43 -1.43 26.31
CA GLU A 181 -1.75 -2.85 26.54
C GLU A 181 -1.42 -3.62 25.25
N PRO A 182 -0.13 -3.71 24.86
CA PRO A 182 0.25 -4.48 23.68
C PRO A 182 -0.11 -5.94 23.88
N ARG A 183 -0.49 -6.62 22.80
CA ARG A 183 -0.59 -8.08 22.85
C ARG A 183 0.81 -8.67 23.00
N GLU A 184 0.93 -9.65 23.89
CA GLU A 184 2.19 -10.36 24.12
C GLU A 184 2.53 -11.31 22.95
N GLU A 185 1.52 -11.72 22.17
CA GLU A 185 1.68 -12.65 21.05
C GLU A 185 1.01 -12.12 19.78
N ILE A 186 1.69 -12.32 18.64
CA ILE A 186 1.12 -12.09 17.31
C ILE A 186 0.28 -13.31 16.95
N ASP A 187 -0.99 -13.08 16.61
CA ASP A 187 -1.91 -14.11 16.16
C ASP A 187 -1.56 -14.57 14.74
N LEU A 188 -0.71 -15.59 14.64
CA LEU A 188 -0.23 -16.13 13.37
C LEU A 188 -1.37 -16.71 12.51
N GLU A 189 -2.46 -17.18 13.11
CA GLU A 189 -3.59 -17.80 12.39
C GLU A 189 -4.24 -16.84 11.39
N ARG A 190 -4.22 -15.54 11.69
CA ARG A 190 -4.75 -14.48 10.81
C ARG A 190 -4.02 -14.37 9.47
N ILE A 191 -2.78 -14.83 9.44
CA ILE A 191 -1.91 -14.79 8.27
C ILE A 191 -1.99 -16.13 7.54
N HIS A 192 -2.12 -17.24 8.27
CA HIS A 192 -2.24 -18.58 7.70
C HIS A 192 -3.47 -18.77 6.80
N THR A 193 -4.56 -18.02 7.06
CA THR A 193 -5.80 -18.11 6.28
C THR A 193 -5.72 -17.42 4.92
N GLN A 194 -4.72 -16.56 4.69
CA GLN A 194 -4.59 -15.84 3.43
C GLN A 194 -3.84 -16.68 2.40
N ARG A 195 -4.49 -16.92 1.26
CA ARG A 195 -3.97 -17.74 0.17
C ARG A 195 -2.56 -17.33 -0.28
N ILE A 196 -2.26 -16.04 -0.29
CA ILE A 196 -0.96 -15.52 -0.73
C ILE A 196 0.20 -15.96 0.19
N HIS A 197 -0.04 -16.09 1.49
CA HIS A 197 0.98 -16.55 2.43
C HIS A 197 1.24 -18.05 2.24
N GLN A 198 0.23 -18.81 1.82
CA GLN A 198 0.41 -20.20 1.40
C GLN A 198 1.17 -20.27 0.07
N ASP A 199 0.79 -19.46 -0.93
CA ASP A 199 1.53 -19.37 -2.20
C ASP A 199 3.01 -19.02 -1.96
N ILE A 200 3.33 -18.12 -1.02
CA ILE A 200 4.71 -17.79 -0.64
C ILE A 200 5.43 -19.02 -0.06
N LYS A 201 4.81 -19.74 0.87
CA LYS A 201 5.37 -20.94 1.52
C LYS A 201 5.58 -22.09 0.53
N GLU A 202 4.72 -22.21 -0.47
CA GLU A 202 4.82 -23.23 -1.52
C GLU A 202 5.81 -22.85 -2.64
N ALA A 203 6.07 -21.55 -2.84
CA ALA A 203 6.94 -21.09 -3.91
C ALA A 203 8.40 -21.53 -3.72
N LYS A 204 8.87 -21.59 -2.46
CA LYS A 204 10.26 -21.88 -2.10
C LYS A 204 10.40 -22.56 -0.73
N THR A 205 11.51 -23.25 -0.53
CA THR A 205 11.91 -23.76 0.78
C THR A 205 12.75 -22.73 1.50
N PHE A 206 12.26 -22.22 2.63
CA PHE A 206 12.98 -21.26 3.46
C PHE A 206 13.74 -21.99 4.57
N ARG A 207 15.01 -21.64 4.78
CA ARG A 207 15.83 -22.12 5.90
C ARG A 207 15.80 -21.10 7.04
N ALA A 208 16.09 -21.54 8.26
CA ALA A 208 16.13 -20.68 9.45
C ALA A 208 17.07 -19.47 9.25
N GLU A 209 18.25 -19.70 8.67
CA GLU A 209 19.23 -18.66 8.32
C GLU A 209 18.67 -17.56 7.41
N ASN A 210 17.75 -17.89 6.48
CA ASN A 210 17.11 -16.91 5.61
C ASN A 210 16.15 -16.00 6.41
N ILE A 211 15.46 -16.57 7.40
CA ILE A 211 14.50 -15.87 8.25
C ILE A 211 15.26 -14.93 9.20
N GLU A 212 16.30 -15.42 9.87
CA GLU A 212 17.14 -14.61 10.78
C GLU A 212 17.77 -13.41 10.06
N GLY A 213 18.26 -13.61 8.83
CA GLY A 213 18.77 -12.53 8.00
C GLY A 213 17.72 -11.45 7.69
N CYS A 214 16.47 -11.85 7.45
CA CYS A 214 15.38 -10.90 7.21
C CYS A 214 14.98 -10.14 8.49
N ILE A 215 14.92 -10.81 9.64
CA ILE A 215 14.55 -10.18 10.92
C ILE A 215 15.50 -9.04 11.28
N SER A 216 16.78 -9.09 10.89
CA SER A 216 17.72 -8.00 11.17
C SER A 216 17.34 -6.63 10.57
N TYR A 217 16.40 -6.61 9.63
CA TYR A 217 15.86 -5.40 9.01
C TYR A 217 14.56 -4.89 9.67
N PHE A 218 13.96 -5.66 10.58
CA PHE A 218 12.68 -5.38 11.27
C PHE A 218 12.91 -5.09 12.76
#